data_AF-A0A7S2G5L6-F1
#
_entry.id   AF-A0A7S2G5L6-F1
#
_cell.length_a   1.000
_cell.length_b   1.000
_cell.length_c   1.000
_cell.angle_alpha   90.00
_cell.angle_beta   90.00
_cell.angle_gamma   90.00
#
_symmetry.space_group_name_H-M   'P 1'
#
loop_
_entity.id
_entity.type
_entity.pdbx_description
1 polymer ?
#
loop_
_entity_poly.entity_id
_entity_poly.type
_entity_poly.pdbx_seq_one_letter_code
_entity_poly.pdbx_strand_id
1 'polypeptide(L)'
;WGGLNPDLRAKSAVTGCPLHNTPQKWWPRPLAEKYFGNKTMFGILRDPYERLVSFHRDPDFYPGCDVNKAVKNTLKRFARGDVFAESCRFLPQAAFFDGPFGITVPLDIRKFPQSANELLEKHGYDNVHIKMDDVLRAGGCQDVWAGDLDNETRALARQIYKRDFELLCKHFGYCNPEETTCLAHIPGMCPDAHSQGI
;
A
#
# COMPACT_ATOMS: atom_id res chain seq x y z
N TRP A 1 2.79 -12.33 -5.31
CA TRP A 1 4.00 -13.05 -5.74
C TRP A 1 5.11 -13.13 -4.69
N GLY A 2 5.39 -12.07 -3.91
CA GLY A 2 6.48 -12.09 -2.91
C GLY A 2 6.43 -13.27 -1.94
N GLY A 3 5.29 -13.52 -1.29
CA GLY A 3 5.12 -14.66 -0.37
C GLY A 3 5.14 -16.05 -1.01
N LEU A 4 5.14 -16.16 -2.34
CA LEU A 4 5.25 -17.43 -3.06
C LEU A 4 6.72 -17.82 -3.32
N ASN A 5 7.65 -16.87 -3.27
CA ASN A 5 9.07 -17.12 -3.47
C ASN A 5 9.73 -17.49 -2.12
N PRO A 6 10.38 -18.68 -2.01
CA PRO A 6 10.97 -19.14 -0.75
C PRO A 6 12.06 -18.20 -0.21
N ASP A 7 12.87 -17.58 -1.08
CA ASP A 7 13.92 -16.62 -0.68
C ASP A 7 13.30 -15.45 0.12
N LEU A 8 12.08 -15.05 -0.25
CA LEU A 8 11.40 -13.87 0.28
C LEU A 8 10.53 -14.16 1.50
N ARG A 9 10.43 -15.44 1.89
CA ARG A 9 9.81 -15.88 3.16
C ARG A 9 10.76 -15.78 4.34
N ALA A 10 12.07 -15.68 4.09
CA ALA A 10 13.05 -15.41 5.13
C ALA A 10 12.69 -14.12 5.88
N LYS A 11 13.10 -14.03 7.15
CA LYS A 11 12.84 -12.86 7.99
C LYS A 11 14.04 -11.93 7.99
N SER A 12 13.79 -10.62 7.98
CA SER A 12 14.84 -9.62 8.19
C SER A 12 15.37 -9.72 9.63
N ALA A 13 16.70 -9.67 9.79
CA ALA A 13 17.33 -9.61 11.11
C ALA A 13 17.05 -8.29 11.85
N VAL A 14 16.63 -7.24 11.13
CA VAL A 14 16.34 -5.92 11.71
C VAL A 14 14.89 -5.84 12.19
N THR A 15 13.94 -6.27 11.37
CA THR A 15 12.51 -6.09 11.66
C THR A 15 11.80 -7.34 12.18
N GLY A 16 12.39 -8.53 12.00
CA GLY A 16 11.74 -9.82 12.27
C GLY A 16 10.61 -10.18 11.29
N CYS A 17 10.31 -9.32 10.30
CA CYS A 17 9.25 -9.53 9.32
C CYS A 17 9.75 -10.31 8.10
N PRO A 18 8.84 -11.00 7.37
CA PRO A 18 9.17 -11.58 6.07
C PRO A 18 9.72 -10.52 5.11
N LEU A 19 10.74 -10.89 4.33
CA LEU A 19 11.43 -9.95 3.44
C LEU A 19 10.48 -9.31 2.41
N HIS A 20 9.51 -10.05 1.88
CA HIS A 20 8.52 -9.51 0.94
C HIS A 20 7.62 -8.39 1.51
N ASN A 21 7.57 -8.19 2.83
CA ASN A 21 6.86 -7.09 3.49
C ASN A 21 7.83 -6.06 4.12
N THR A 22 9.13 -6.22 3.92
CA THR A 22 10.17 -5.41 4.54
C THR A 22 10.80 -4.47 3.51
N PRO A 23 11.00 -3.18 3.83
CA PRO A 23 11.81 -2.28 2.99
C PRO A 23 13.19 -2.84 2.64
N GLN A 24 13.62 -2.63 1.40
CA GLN A 24 14.83 -3.21 0.81
C GLN A 24 16.10 -2.82 1.57
N LYS A 25 16.11 -1.63 2.21
CA LYS A 25 17.22 -1.18 3.07
C LYS A 25 17.51 -2.10 4.28
N TRP A 26 16.58 -3.00 4.63
CA TRP A 26 16.74 -3.98 5.71
C TRP A 26 16.83 -5.43 5.22
N TRP A 27 17.04 -5.63 3.92
CA TRP A 27 17.32 -6.95 3.37
C TRP A 27 18.81 -7.29 3.49
N PRO A 28 19.18 -8.59 3.56
CA PRO A 28 20.57 -9.00 3.39
C PRO A 28 21.12 -8.48 2.07
N ARG A 29 22.25 -7.76 2.12
CA ARG A 29 22.80 -7.06 0.95
C ARG A 29 22.99 -7.96 -0.29
N PRO A 30 23.58 -9.18 -0.20
CA PRO A 30 23.71 -10.05 -1.37
C PRO A 30 22.37 -10.41 -2.03
N LEU A 31 21.31 -10.55 -1.22
CA LEU A 31 19.98 -10.84 -1.71
C LEU A 31 19.33 -9.61 -2.35
N ALA A 32 19.49 -8.43 -1.73
CA ALA A 32 19.02 -7.18 -2.30
C ALA A 32 19.68 -6.87 -3.66
N GLU A 33 20.99 -7.10 -3.78
CA GLU A 33 21.73 -6.97 -5.04
C GLU A 33 21.24 -7.95 -6.11
N LYS A 34 20.96 -9.21 -5.75
CA LYS A 34 20.39 -10.22 -6.66
C LYS A 34 19.02 -9.81 -7.22
N TYR A 35 18.15 -9.24 -6.39
CA TYR A 35 16.76 -8.93 -6.79
C TYR A 35 16.62 -7.54 -7.43
N PHE A 36 17.30 -6.54 -6.85
CA PHE A 36 17.11 -5.12 -7.17
C PHE A 36 18.29 -4.54 -7.93
N GLY A 37 19.52 -4.90 -7.57
CA GLY A 37 20.75 -4.61 -8.32
C GLY A 37 20.74 -3.30 -9.12
N ASN A 38 20.90 -3.42 -10.44
CA ASN A 38 20.87 -2.32 -11.40
C ASN A 38 19.50 -2.14 -12.08
N LYS A 39 18.42 -2.66 -11.48
CA LYS A 39 17.08 -2.60 -12.06
C LYS A 39 16.39 -1.29 -11.71
N THR A 40 15.46 -0.88 -12.57
CA THR A 40 14.52 0.19 -12.20
C THR A 40 13.48 -0.37 -11.24
N MET A 41 13.25 0.31 -10.14
CA MET A 41 12.38 -0.17 -9.07
C MET A 41 11.03 0.54 -9.13
N PHE A 42 10.02 -0.19 -9.57
CA PHE A 42 8.64 0.29 -9.54
C PHE A 42 8.01 0.00 -8.18
N GLY A 43 7.12 0.88 -7.74
CA GLY A 43 6.37 0.67 -6.52
C GLY A 43 5.03 1.38 -6.56
N ILE A 44 3.99 0.69 -6.10
CA ILE A 44 2.65 1.26 -5.99
C ILE A 44 2.64 2.21 -4.80
N LEU A 45 2.12 3.42 -5.02
CA LEU A 45 1.87 4.40 -3.96
C LEU A 45 0.36 4.65 -3.86
N ARG A 46 -0.14 4.49 -2.65
CA ARG A 46 -1.58 4.49 -2.31
C ARG A 46 -1.88 5.52 -1.24
N ASP A 47 -3.08 6.08 -1.27
CA ASP A 47 -3.57 6.93 -0.19
C ASP A 47 -3.47 6.18 1.16
N PRO A 48 -2.84 6.75 2.21
CA PRO A 48 -2.69 6.06 3.49
C PRO A 48 -3.99 5.59 4.12
N TYR A 49 -5.09 6.36 4.01
CA TYR A 49 -6.38 5.95 4.57
C TYR A 49 -6.95 4.75 3.82
N GLU A 50 -6.93 4.83 2.50
CA GLU A 50 -7.46 3.80 1.61
C GLU A 50 -6.64 2.51 1.73
N ARG A 51 -5.31 2.61 1.87
CA ARG A 51 -4.42 1.48 2.18
C ARG A 51 -4.76 0.83 3.52
N LEU A 52 -4.92 1.63 4.57
CA LEU A 52 -5.25 1.13 5.91
C LEU A 52 -6.58 0.38 5.92
N VAL A 53 -7.62 0.95 5.32
CA VAL A 53 -8.93 0.29 5.19
C VAL A 53 -8.81 -1.00 4.39
N SER A 54 -8.14 -0.97 3.23
CA SER A 54 -8.00 -2.15 2.38
C SER A 54 -7.31 -3.33 3.07
N PHE A 55 -6.32 -3.09 3.94
CA PHE A 55 -5.69 -4.18 4.70
C PHE A 55 -6.56 -4.75 5.82
N HIS A 56 -7.49 -3.96 6.36
CA HIS A 56 -8.37 -4.36 7.46
C HIS A 56 -9.73 -4.89 6.99
N ARG A 57 -10.03 -4.82 5.69
CA ARG A 57 -11.22 -5.43 5.08
C ARG A 57 -11.08 -6.93 4.83
N ASP A 58 -9.84 -7.42 4.77
CA ASP A 58 -9.55 -8.81 4.47
C ASP A 58 -9.98 -9.73 5.64
N PRO A 59 -11.02 -10.57 5.45
CA PRO A 59 -11.59 -11.39 6.51
C PRO A 59 -10.63 -12.46 7.01
N ASP A 60 -9.62 -12.83 6.22
CA ASP A 60 -8.61 -13.82 6.63
C ASP A 60 -7.70 -13.28 7.75
N PHE A 61 -7.61 -11.95 7.88
CA PHE A 61 -6.78 -11.29 8.89
C PHE A 61 -7.60 -10.55 9.95
N TYR A 62 -8.77 -10.04 9.59
CA TYR A 62 -9.61 -9.23 10.47
C TYR A 62 -11.05 -9.71 10.42
N PRO A 63 -11.47 -10.61 11.32
CA PRO A 63 -12.86 -11.06 11.38
C PRO A 63 -13.75 -9.91 11.84
N GLY A 64 -14.61 -9.42 10.94
CA GLY A 64 -15.62 -8.38 11.20
C GLY A 64 -15.46 -7.13 10.35
N CYS A 65 -16.47 -6.27 10.35
CA CYS A 65 -16.52 -5.05 9.52
C CYS A 65 -16.38 -3.72 10.29
N ASP A 66 -16.00 -3.77 11.58
CA ASP A 66 -15.62 -2.55 12.32
C ASP A 66 -14.18 -2.14 11.97
N VAL A 67 -13.98 -1.74 10.71
CA VAL A 67 -12.67 -1.40 10.15
C VAL A 67 -12.06 -0.20 10.86
N ASN A 68 -12.85 0.83 11.20
CA ASN A 68 -12.35 2.00 11.91
C ASN A 68 -11.73 1.62 13.27
N LYS A 69 -12.40 0.77 14.08
CA LYS A 69 -11.84 0.29 15.34
C LYS A 69 -10.56 -0.52 15.12
N ALA A 70 -10.53 -1.39 14.11
CA ALA A 70 -9.36 -2.19 13.79
C ALA A 70 -8.16 -1.31 13.38
N VAL A 71 -8.36 -0.38 12.45
CA VAL A 71 -7.36 0.60 12.02
C VAL A 71 -6.87 1.44 13.20
N LYS A 72 -7.79 1.99 14.00
CA LYS A 72 -7.45 2.80 15.18
C LYS A 72 -6.57 2.04 16.16
N ASN A 73 -6.89 0.79 16.46
CA ASN A 73 -6.09 -0.05 17.35
C ASN A 73 -4.68 -0.30 16.79
N THR A 74 -4.57 -0.60 15.50
CA THR A 74 -3.29 -0.77 14.80
C THR A 74 -2.44 0.50 14.89
N LEU A 75 -3.01 1.68 14.59
CA LEU A 75 -2.28 2.96 14.66
C LEU A 75 -1.86 3.31 16.10
N LYS A 76 -2.71 3.04 17.10
CA LYS A 76 -2.35 3.24 18.51
C LYS A 76 -1.21 2.34 18.96
N ARG A 77 -1.15 1.08 18.49
CA ARG A 77 0.01 0.19 18.73
C ARG A 77 1.27 0.73 18.07
N PHE A 78 1.18 1.13 16.81
CA PHE A 78 2.29 1.73 16.08
C PHE A 78 2.85 2.96 16.81
N ALA A 79 1.98 3.86 17.26
CA ALA A 79 2.37 5.06 18.03
C ALA A 79 3.06 4.75 19.37
N ARG A 80 2.84 3.55 19.94
CA ARG A 80 3.54 3.06 21.14
C ARG A 80 4.84 2.32 20.84
N GLY A 81 5.29 2.30 19.59
CA GLY A 81 6.56 1.70 19.17
C GLY A 81 6.46 0.31 18.55
N ASP A 82 5.25 -0.27 18.44
CA ASP A 82 5.04 -1.56 17.77
C ASP A 82 4.98 -1.38 16.23
N VAL A 83 6.08 -0.85 15.67
CA VAL A 83 6.15 -0.41 14.27
C VAL A 83 6.26 -1.56 13.26
N PHE A 84 6.65 -2.75 13.72
CA PHE A 84 6.78 -3.97 12.91
C PHE A 84 5.65 -4.97 13.14
N ALA A 85 4.58 -4.55 13.82
CA ALA A 85 3.37 -5.34 14.00
C ALA A 85 2.84 -5.89 12.67
N GLU A 86 2.09 -6.99 12.76
CA GLU A 86 1.38 -7.60 11.63
C GLU A 86 2.30 -7.88 10.44
N SER A 87 3.50 -8.41 10.74
CA SER A 87 4.51 -8.76 9.74
C SER A 87 4.89 -7.58 8.83
N CYS A 88 5.04 -6.39 9.42
CA CYS A 88 5.42 -5.14 8.75
C CYS A 88 4.41 -4.61 7.70
N ARG A 89 3.19 -5.15 7.65
CA ARG A 89 2.18 -4.76 6.66
C ARG A 89 1.83 -3.26 6.71
N PHE A 90 1.91 -2.67 7.91
CA PHE A 90 1.54 -1.28 8.19
C PHE A 90 2.73 -0.33 8.26
N LEU A 91 3.90 -0.71 7.72
CA LEU A 91 4.97 0.26 7.55
C LEU A 91 4.56 1.36 6.55
N PRO A 92 4.89 2.64 6.81
CA PRO A 92 4.76 3.70 5.82
C PRO A 92 5.43 3.35 4.49
N GLN A 93 4.76 3.63 3.38
CA GLN A 93 5.25 3.34 2.02
C GLN A 93 6.55 4.08 1.76
N ALA A 94 6.72 5.28 2.32
CA ALA A 94 7.94 6.06 2.23
C ALA A 94 9.19 5.28 2.66
N ALA A 95 9.06 4.33 3.59
CA ALA A 95 10.20 3.49 4.00
C ALA A 95 10.76 2.62 2.86
N PHE A 96 9.93 2.26 1.87
CA PHE A 96 10.30 1.48 0.69
C PHE A 96 10.92 2.32 -0.43
N PHE A 97 10.88 3.65 -0.32
CA PHE A 97 11.60 4.59 -1.20
C PHE A 97 13.01 4.88 -0.68
N ASP A 98 13.30 4.54 0.58
CA ASP A 98 14.58 4.86 1.20
C ASP A 98 15.67 3.83 0.84
N GLY A 99 16.91 4.32 0.71
CA GLY A 99 18.11 3.49 0.55
C GLY A 99 18.47 3.19 -0.91
N PRO A 100 19.58 2.45 -1.13
CA PRO A 100 20.16 2.26 -2.47
C PRO A 100 19.31 1.40 -3.41
N PHE A 101 18.38 0.61 -2.87
CA PHE A 101 17.47 -0.27 -3.62
C PHE A 101 16.00 0.14 -3.46
N GLY A 102 15.76 1.39 -3.06
CA GLY A 102 14.41 1.92 -2.89
C GLY A 102 13.66 2.04 -4.20
N ILE A 103 12.34 2.21 -4.11
CA ILE A 103 11.47 2.51 -5.25
C ILE A 103 11.95 3.81 -5.92
N THR A 104 12.17 3.75 -7.24
CA THR A 104 12.61 4.90 -8.05
C THR A 104 11.50 5.46 -8.92
N VAL A 105 10.50 4.65 -9.29
CA VAL A 105 9.34 5.11 -10.06
C VAL A 105 8.05 4.72 -9.34
N PRO A 106 7.31 5.71 -8.80
CA PRO A 106 6.03 5.45 -8.15
C PRO A 106 4.92 5.24 -9.19
N LEU A 107 4.03 4.31 -8.90
CA LEU A 107 2.87 3.95 -9.70
C LEU A 107 1.61 4.40 -8.95
N ASP A 108 0.79 5.21 -9.61
CA ASP A 108 -0.44 5.78 -9.02
C ASP A 108 -1.56 4.74 -8.97
N ILE A 109 -1.88 4.24 -7.77
CA ILE A 109 -2.97 3.27 -7.63
C ILE A 109 -4.35 3.85 -7.97
N ARG A 110 -4.55 5.18 -7.83
CA ARG A 110 -5.84 5.81 -8.15
C ARG A 110 -6.21 5.65 -9.62
N LYS A 111 -5.21 5.40 -10.48
CA LYS A 111 -5.35 5.22 -11.93
C LYS A 111 -5.03 3.78 -12.38
N PHE A 112 -4.95 2.82 -11.47
CA PHE A 112 -4.65 1.44 -11.83
C PHE A 112 -5.84 0.79 -12.57
N PRO A 113 -5.66 0.01 -13.65
CA PRO A 113 -4.39 -0.48 -14.21
C PRO A 113 -3.74 0.47 -15.22
N GLN A 114 -4.39 1.54 -15.65
CA GLN A 114 -3.87 2.45 -16.67
C GLN A 114 -2.45 2.96 -16.34
N SER A 115 -2.25 3.48 -15.13
CA SER A 115 -0.93 3.97 -14.68
C SER A 115 0.17 2.88 -14.67
N ALA A 116 -0.21 1.62 -14.47
CA ALA A 116 0.71 0.50 -14.55
C ALA A 116 1.08 0.16 -15.98
N ASN A 117 0.09 0.11 -16.87
CA ASN A 117 0.30 -0.19 -18.29
C ASN A 117 1.15 0.89 -18.96
N GLU A 118 0.87 2.17 -18.70
CA GLU A 118 1.69 3.29 -19.18
C GLU A 118 3.16 3.16 -18.72
N LEU A 119 3.37 2.75 -17.47
CA LEU A 119 4.72 2.54 -16.93
C LEU A 119 5.41 1.32 -17.57
N LEU A 120 4.69 0.22 -17.75
CA LEU A 120 5.21 -1.00 -18.36
C LEU A 120 5.64 -0.76 -19.82
N GLU A 121 4.77 -0.14 -20.62
CA GLU A 121 5.04 0.24 -22.02
C GLU A 121 6.27 1.17 -22.10
N LYS A 122 6.32 2.21 -21.27
CA LYS A 122 7.46 3.14 -21.22
C LYS A 122 8.81 2.45 -20.93
N HIS A 123 8.79 1.29 -20.28
CA HIS A 123 9.98 0.53 -19.93
C HIS A 123 10.18 -0.73 -20.79
N GLY A 124 9.52 -0.82 -21.94
CA GLY A 124 9.74 -1.85 -22.96
C GLY A 124 9.02 -3.18 -22.67
N TYR A 125 7.97 -3.15 -21.86
CA TYR A 125 7.09 -4.30 -21.61
C TYR A 125 5.82 -4.22 -22.47
N ASP A 126 5.96 -3.92 -23.77
CA ASP A 126 4.83 -3.65 -24.69
C ASP A 126 3.89 -4.85 -24.87
N ASN A 127 4.34 -6.06 -24.52
CA ASN A 127 3.57 -7.29 -24.56
C ASN A 127 2.88 -7.64 -23.22
N VAL A 128 3.00 -6.78 -22.21
CA VAL A 128 2.37 -6.97 -20.89
C VAL A 128 1.35 -5.86 -20.69
N HIS A 129 0.06 -6.24 -20.68
CA HIS A 129 -1.03 -5.30 -20.45
C HIS A 129 -1.99 -5.88 -19.42
N ILE A 130 -2.10 -5.21 -18.28
CA ILE A 130 -2.96 -5.58 -17.16
C ILE A 130 -4.38 -5.18 -17.50
N LYS A 131 -5.31 -6.15 -17.51
CA LYS A 131 -6.74 -5.90 -17.69
C LYS A 131 -7.41 -5.65 -16.34
N MET A 132 -8.59 -5.04 -16.38
CA MET A 132 -9.41 -4.87 -15.17
C MET A 132 -9.72 -6.21 -14.48
N ASP A 133 -9.94 -7.28 -15.25
CA ASP A 133 -10.21 -8.61 -14.71
C ASP A 133 -9.00 -9.26 -14.03
N ASP A 134 -7.79 -8.75 -14.26
CA ASP A 134 -6.56 -9.22 -13.58
C ASP A 134 -6.39 -8.57 -12.20
N VAL A 135 -7.20 -7.55 -11.87
CA VAL A 135 -7.07 -6.80 -10.62
C VAL A 135 -7.73 -7.55 -9.47
N LEU A 136 -6.89 -8.16 -8.62
CA LEU A 136 -7.36 -8.75 -7.38
C LEU A 136 -7.82 -7.67 -6.41
N ARG A 137 -9.04 -7.84 -5.90
CA ARG A 137 -9.64 -6.98 -4.88
C ARG A 137 -9.66 -7.71 -3.53
N ALA A 138 -9.43 -6.97 -2.45
CA ALA A 138 -9.66 -7.49 -1.11
C ALA A 138 -11.15 -7.82 -0.98
N GLY A 139 -11.46 -9.07 -0.64
CA GLY A 139 -12.82 -9.46 -0.27
C GLY A 139 -13.20 -8.87 1.09
N GLY A 140 -14.50 -8.89 1.41
CA GLY A 140 -15.01 -8.47 2.72
C GLY A 140 -15.37 -6.98 2.81
N CYS A 141 -16.41 -6.71 3.63
CA CYS A 141 -16.85 -5.38 4.06
C CYS A 141 -16.90 -4.34 2.92
N GLN A 142 -17.66 -4.63 1.86
CA GLN A 142 -17.68 -3.82 0.64
C GLN A 142 -18.20 -2.40 0.83
N ASP A 143 -19.06 -2.20 1.83
CA ASP A 143 -19.63 -0.89 2.17
C ASP A 143 -18.71 -0.04 3.06
N VAL A 144 -17.50 -0.52 3.39
CA VAL A 144 -16.56 0.19 4.25
C VAL A 144 -15.39 0.75 3.44
N TRP A 145 -15.14 2.04 3.60
CA TRP A 145 -14.13 2.80 2.85
C TRP A 145 -13.41 3.83 3.72
N ALA A 146 -12.49 4.59 3.12
CA ALA A 146 -11.70 5.60 3.85
C ALA A 146 -12.55 6.69 4.54
N GLY A 147 -13.79 6.90 4.07
CA GLY A 147 -14.72 7.89 4.62
C GLY A 147 -15.28 7.51 5.99
N ASP A 148 -15.24 6.23 6.35
CA ASP A 148 -15.76 5.73 7.62
C ASP A 148 -14.76 5.85 8.78
N LEU A 149 -13.54 6.32 8.50
CA LEU A 149 -12.53 6.58 9.52
C LEU A 149 -12.89 7.85 10.30
N ASP A 150 -12.97 7.74 11.62
CA ASP A 150 -13.25 8.91 12.46
C ASP A 150 -12.04 9.86 12.57
N ASN A 151 -12.29 11.06 13.12
CA ASN A 151 -11.30 12.13 13.22
C ASN A 151 -10.06 11.71 14.02
N GLU A 152 -10.20 10.90 15.07
CA GLU A 152 -9.07 10.41 15.87
C GLU A 152 -8.20 9.47 15.04
N THR A 153 -8.82 8.51 14.34
CA THR A 153 -8.13 7.58 13.45
C THR A 153 -7.39 8.32 12.34
N ARG A 154 -8.06 9.29 11.70
CA ARG A 154 -7.48 10.10 10.62
C ARG A 154 -6.31 10.96 11.09
N ALA A 155 -6.40 11.54 12.28
CA ALA A 155 -5.30 12.31 12.87
C ALA A 155 -4.07 11.44 13.15
N LEU A 156 -4.25 10.25 13.72
CA LEU A 156 -3.16 9.28 13.94
C LEU A 156 -2.52 8.86 12.62
N ALA A 157 -3.32 8.58 11.59
CA ALA A 157 -2.81 8.20 10.28
C ALA A 157 -2.01 9.33 9.63
N ARG A 158 -2.45 10.60 9.69
CA ARG A 158 -1.66 11.74 9.19
C ARG A 158 -0.33 11.88 9.91
N GLN A 159 -0.32 11.66 11.22
CA GLN A 159 0.92 11.73 12.00
C GLN A 159 1.91 10.63 11.60
N ILE A 160 1.44 9.37 11.51
CA ILE A 160 2.30 8.21 11.24
C ILE A 160 2.75 8.16 9.76
N TYR A 161 1.84 8.48 8.84
CA TYR A 161 2.04 8.36 7.38
C TYR A 161 2.29 9.70 6.70
N LYS A 162 2.74 10.73 7.44
CA LYS A 162 3.00 12.08 6.90
C LYS A 162 3.84 12.05 5.61
N ARG A 163 4.93 11.28 5.60
CA ARG A 163 5.82 11.15 4.43
C ARG A 163 5.15 10.49 3.23
N ASP A 164 4.16 9.62 3.45
CA ASP A 164 3.40 9.00 2.35
C ASP A 164 2.51 10.03 1.66
N PHE A 165 1.83 10.89 2.44
CA PHE A 165 1.05 12.01 1.89
C PHE A 165 1.94 12.99 1.12
N GLU A 166 3.13 13.30 1.65
CA GLU A 166 4.12 14.15 0.95
C GLU A 166 4.57 13.52 -0.38
N LEU A 167 4.79 12.19 -0.42
CA LEU A 167 5.12 11.49 -1.66
C LEU A 167 3.96 11.53 -2.67
N LEU A 168 2.72 11.37 -2.24
CA LEU A 168 1.55 11.46 -3.11
C LEU A 168 1.41 12.85 -3.72
N CYS A 169 1.56 13.91 -2.90
CA CYS A 169 1.58 15.29 -3.38
C CYS A 169 2.70 15.51 -4.39
N LYS A 170 3.93 15.09 -4.04
CA LYS A 170 5.12 15.29 -4.88
C LYS A 170 4.99 14.61 -6.24
N HIS A 171 4.48 13.38 -6.29
CA HIS A 171 4.50 12.58 -7.51
C HIS A 171 3.23 12.69 -8.34
N PHE A 172 2.08 12.96 -7.73
CA PHE A 172 0.78 12.91 -8.41
C PHE A 172 -0.08 14.16 -8.18
N GLY A 173 0.38 15.14 -7.38
CA GLY A 173 -0.36 16.36 -7.08
C GLY A 173 -1.49 16.18 -6.05
N TYR A 174 -1.61 15.01 -5.41
CA TYR A 174 -2.59 14.76 -4.36
C TYR A 174 -2.14 15.36 -3.03
N CYS A 175 -2.31 16.68 -2.89
CA CYS A 175 -1.74 17.47 -1.80
C CYS A 175 -2.68 17.73 -0.62
N ASN A 176 -3.94 17.29 -0.68
CA ASN A 176 -4.88 17.43 0.43
C ASN A 176 -4.86 16.19 1.33
N PRO A 177 -4.22 16.24 2.52
CA PRO A 177 -4.19 15.09 3.44
C PRO A 177 -5.55 14.84 4.13
N GLU A 178 -6.54 15.73 3.95
CA GLU A 178 -7.92 15.54 4.43
C GLU A 178 -8.84 14.98 3.33
N GLU A 179 -8.34 14.76 2.12
CA GLU A 179 -9.12 14.11 1.07
C GLU A 179 -9.46 12.68 1.51
N THR A 180 -10.72 12.30 1.31
CA THR A 180 -11.14 10.92 1.43
C THR A 180 -11.21 10.32 0.04
N THR A 181 -10.55 9.18 -0.15
CA THR A 181 -10.42 8.54 -1.46
C THR A 181 -10.97 7.14 -1.44
N CYS A 182 -11.55 6.72 -2.55
CA CYS A 182 -11.80 5.32 -2.85
C CYS A 182 -11.56 5.08 -4.34
N LEU A 183 -11.30 3.83 -4.73
CA LEU A 183 -11.02 3.45 -6.12
C LEU A 183 -12.34 3.15 -6.85
N ALA A 184 -13.09 4.19 -7.25
CA ALA A 184 -14.46 4.06 -7.75
C ALA A 184 -14.61 3.19 -9.01
N HIS A 185 -13.56 3.11 -9.82
CA HIS A 185 -13.50 2.26 -11.01
C HIS A 185 -13.21 0.78 -10.69
N ILE A 186 -12.90 0.44 -9.43
CA ILE A 186 -12.69 -0.94 -8.97
C ILE A 186 -13.96 -1.42 -8.25
N PRO A 187 -14.70 -2.40 -8.81
CA PRO A 187 -15.96 -2.85 -8.24
C PRO A 187 -15.83 -3.30 -6.78
N GLY A 188 -16.69 -2.76 -5.90
CA GLY A 188 -16.74 -3.09 -4.47
C GLY A 188 -15.66 -2.42 -3.61
N MET A 189 -14.88 -1.47 -4.13
CA MET A 189 -13.93 -0.66 -3.35
C MET A 189 -14.56 0.61 -2.75
N CYS A 190 -15.69 1.06 -3.32
CA CYS A 190 -16.47 2.20 -2.86
C CYS A 190 -17.93 1.78 -2.61
N PRO A 191 -18.65 2.46 -1.72
CA PRO A 191 -20.10 2.31 -1.59
C PRO A 191 -20.84 2.69 -2.89
N ASP A 192 -21.99 2.04 -3.15
CA ASP A 192 -22.77 2.18 -4.40
C ASP A 192 -23.25 3.62 -4.69
N ALA A 193 -23.41 4.45 -3.66
CA ALA A 193 -23.77 5.87 -3.85
C ALA A 193 -22.70 6.67 -4.60
N HIS A 194 -21.47 6.16 -4.69
CA HIS A 194 -20.35 6.81 -5.36
C HIS A 194 -20.06 6.28 -6.78
N SER A 195 -20.64 5.16 -7.18
CA SER A 195 -20.41 4.56 -8.51
C SER A 195 -21.31 5.12 -9.62
N GLN A 196 -22.17 6.10 -9.31
CA GLN A 196 -23.09 6.74 -10.29
C GLN A 196 -22.63 8.11 -10.81
N GLY A 197 -21.39 8.55 -10.58
CA GLY A 197 -21.01 9.96 -10.77
C GLY A 197 -19.66 10.25 -11.43
N ILE A 198 -19.15 9.38 -12.32
CA ILE A 198 -18.01 9.70 -13.21
C ILE A 198 -18.38 9.36 -14.65
#